data_AF-A0A536DDG5-F1
#
_entry.id   AF-A0A536DDG5-F1
#
_cell.length_a   1.000
_cell.length_b   1.000
_cell.length_c   1.000
_cell.angle_alpha   90.00
_cell.angle_beta   90.00
_cell.angle_gamma   90.00
#
_symmetry.space_group_name_H-M   'P 1'
#
loop_
_entity.id
_entity.type
_entity.pdbx_description
1 polymer ?
#
loop_
_entity_poly.entity_id
_entity_poly.type
_entity_poly.pdbx_seq_one_letter_code
_entity_poly.pdbx_strand_id
1 'polypeptide(L)'
;MQMQNPNELPPQGGQYIPPPPMYQGGADIPPQSPYHYSPAPRSNGATAGWLTGLGAAIIAFLKYGGLLLLKIPALGTVVSVLISFAGYAWIRGPWFAAALIAMIFVHEMGHVLEIRRQGMQATAPIFIPFLGAAIFQRSHPTSAVKQAQIGIAGPIAGTIGATAAYFLYLSTGWDVLLLAAALGFFLNLLNLIPVFP
;
A
#
# COMPACT_ATOMS: atom_id res chain seq x y z
N MET A 1 62.88 47.70 20.22
CA MET A 1 62.46 48.01 21.60
C MET A 1 62.73 49.49 21.84
N GLN A 2 61.66 50.26 22.01
CA GLN A 2 61.53 51.65 22.51
C GLN A 2 60.26 52.21 21.85
N MET A 3 59.28 52.85 22.48
CA MET A 3 58.84 53.02 23.87
C MET A 3 57.34 53.29 23.74
N GLN A 4 56.48 52.60 24.49
CA GLN A 4 55.04 52.85 24.50
C GLN A 4 54.78 54.28 25.01
N ASN A 5 53.98 55.07 24.29
CA ASN A 5 53.63 56.44 24.68
C ASN A 5 52.64 56.38 25.87
N PRO A 6 52.93 56.97 27.04
CA PRO A 6 52.15 56.74 28.27
C PRO A 6 50.82 57.51 28.38
N ASN A 7 50.31 58.05 27.27
CA ASN A 7 49.12 58.92 27.25
C ASN A 7 47.88 58.30 26.54
N GLU A 8 47.81 56.99 26.37
CA GLU A 8 46.60 56.32 25.88
C GLU A 8 45.57 56.19 27.01
N LEU A 9 44.65 57.15 27.09
CA LEU A 9 43.45 57.08 27.92
C LEU A 9 42.55 55.92 27.41
N PRO A 10 41.93 55.11 28.30
CA PRO A 10 41.02 54.06 27.86
C PRO A 10 39.78 54.67 27.16
N PRO A 11 39.25 54.02 26.10
CA PRO A 11 38.10 54.53 25.37
C PRO A 11 36.87 54.59 26.30
N GLN A 12 36.42 55.82 26.57
CA GLN A 12 35.21 56.12 27.32
C GLN A 12 33.99 55.56 26.58
N GLY A 13 33.22 54.71 27.27
CA GLY A 13 32.07 54.02 26.73
C GLY A 13 30.94 54.97 26.32
N GLY A 14 30.15 54.52 25.33
CA GLY A 14 28.84 55.10 25.03
C GLY A 14 28.67 55.75 23.65
N GLN A 15 29.27 55.21 22.58
CA GLN A 15 28.82 55.58 21.22
C GLN A 15 27.50 54.87 20.91
N TYR A 16 26.40 55.60 21.13
CA TYR A 16 25.07 55.23 20.64
C TYR A 16 25.07 55.24 19.11
N ILE A 17 24.87 54.07 18.50
CA ILE A 17 24.61 53.97 17.06
C ILE A 17 23.17 54.47 16.83
N PRO A 18 22.95 55.53 16.04
CA PRO A 18 21.59 55.98 15.75
C PRO A 18 20.85 54.90 14.95
N PRO A 19 19.53 54.71 15.17
CA PRO A 19 18.75 53.75 14.39
C PRO A 19 18.79 54.13 12.91
N PRO A 20 18.84 53.14 11.99
CA PRO A 20 18.87 53.41 10.56
C PRO A 20 17.62 54.20 10.14
N PRO A 21 17.72 55.10 9.15
CA PRO A 21 16.58 55.85 8.66
C PRO A 21 15.51 54.88 8.13
N MET A 22 14.27 55.08 8.55
CA MET A 22 13.12 54.35 8.03
C MET A 22 12.86 54.79 6.59
N TYR A 23 13.25 53.98 5.62
CA TYR A 23 12.81 54.17 4.24
C TYR A 23 11.30 53.93 4.16
N GLN A 24 10.51 54.99 4.03
CA GLN A 24 9.13 54.89 3.56
C GLN A 24 9.20 54.39 2.11
N GLY A 25 8.89 53.12 1.90
CA GLY A 25 8.76 52.53 0.57
C GLY A 25 7.60 53.18 -0.17
N GLY A 26 7.84 54.35 -0.77
CA GLY A 26 6.99 54.90 -1.81
C GLY A 26 7.15 54.02 -3.04
N ALA A 27 6.05 53.56 -3.63
CA ALA A 27 6.11 52.81 -4.87
C ALA A 27 6.85 53.64 -5.93
N ASP A 28 7.94 53.12 -6.50
CA ASP A 28 8.78 53.79 -7.52
C ASP A 28 8.06 54.03 -8.86
N ILE A 29 6.74 53.82 -8.90
CA ILE A 29 5.93 53.90 -10.10
C ILE A 29 5.19 55.25 -10.09
N PRO A 30 5.53 56.19 -10.99
CA PRO A 30 4.87 57.48 -11.05
C PRO A 30 3.35 57.31 -11.29
N PRO A 31 2.51 58.23 -10.79
CA PRO A 31 1.04 58.09 -10.83
C PRO A 31 0.46 57.92 -12.24
N GLN A 32 1.20 58.29 -13.28
CA GLN A 32 0.77 58.24 -14.68
C GLN A 32 1.34 57.05 -15.47
N SER A 33 1.89 56.03 -14.82
CA SER A 33 2.42 54.88 -15.54
C SER A 33 1.30 54.10 -16.26
N PRO A 34 1.46 53.74 -17.56
CA PRO A 34 0.50 52.89 -18.27
C PRO A 34 0.38 51.47 -17.69
N TYR A 35 1.35 51.09 -16.85
CA TYR A 35 1.47 49.77 -16.23
C TYR A 35 0.70 49.64 -14.90
N HIS A 36 -0.08 50.67 -14.50
CA HIS A 36 -0.99 50.58 -13.35
C HIS A 36 -2.16 49.61 -13.55
N TYR A 37 -2.34 49.04 -14.74
CA TYR A 37 -3.44 48.12 -15.03
C TYR A 37 -2.94 46.74 -15.49
N SER A 38 -2.98 45.76 -14.60
CA SER A 38 -3.04 44.35 -15.00
C SER A 38 -4.51 43.96 -15.10
N PRO A 39 -5.03 43.57 -16.28
CA PRO A 39 -6.39 43.05 -16.34
C PRO A 39 -6.48 41.81 -15.45
N ALA A 40 -7.44 41.79 -14.52
CA ALA A 40 -7.74 40.57 -13.78
C ALA A 40 -8.04 39.45 -14.80
N PRO A 41 -7.47 38.24 -14.65
CA PRO A 41 -7.71 37.16 -15.59
C PRO A 41 -9.23 36.92 -15.68
N ARG A 42 -9.78 37.08 -16.88
CA ARG A 42 -11.20 36.83 -17.15
C ARG A 42 -11.48 35.36 -16.86
N SER A 43 -12.09 35.07 -15.72
CA SER A 43 -12.57 33.74 -15.36
C SER A 43 -13.84 33.41 -16.15
N ASN A 44 -13.75 33.34 -17.47
CA ASN A 44 -14.83 32.85 -18.31
C ASN A 44 -14.84 31.32 -18.24
N GLY A 45 -15.62 30.79 -17.29
CA GLY A 45 -15.97 29.37 -17.24
C GLY A 45 -15.21 28.55 -16.19
N ALA A 46 -15.15 29.04 -14.95
CA ALA A 46 -14.75 28.23 -13.79
C ALA A 46 -15.69 27.03 -13.53
N THR A 47 -16.76 26.84 -14.29
CA THR A 47 -17.60 25.62 -14.29
C THR A 47 -17.32 24.74 -15.51
N ALA A 48 -17.06 25.34 -16.68
CA ALA A 48 -16.68 24.63 -17.90
C ALA A 48 -15.30 23.96 -17.78
N GLY A 49 -14.34 24.59 -17.09
CA GLY A 49 -13.01 24.03 -16.85
C GLY A 49 -12.99 22.79 -15.95
N TRP A 50 -13.94 22.67 -15.01
CA TRP A 50 -14.04 21.47 -14.18
C TRP A 50 -14.70 20.32 -14.91
N LEU A 51 -15.70 20.60 -15.75
CA LEU A 51 -16.36 19.57 -16.55
C LEU A 51 -15.41 19.03 -17.64
N THR A 52 -14.63 19.89 -18.28
CA THR A 52 -13.58 19.46 -19.23
C THR A 52 -12.41 18.78 -18.53
N GLY A 53 -12.01 19.27 -17.35
CA GLY A 53 -10.99 18.64 -16.51
C GLY A 53 -11.38 17.24 -16.00
N LEU A 54 -12.63 17.07 -15.55
CA LEU A 54 -13.18 15.79 -15.12
C LEU A 54 -13.33 14.82 -16.31
N GLY A 55 -13.81 15.31 -17.46
CA GLY A 55 -13.88 14.51 -18.68
C GLY A 55 -12.51 14.03 -19.16
N ALA A 56 -11.51 14.92 -19.15
CA ALA A 56 -10.14 14.58 -19.50
C ALA A 56 -9.50 13.60 -18.49
N ALA A 57 -9.77 13.76 -17.19
CA ALA A 57 -9.31 12.84 -16.15
C ALA A 57 -9.94 11.45 -16.29
N ILE A 58 -11.24 11.37 -16.63
CA ILE A 58 -11.93 10.09 -16.89
C ILE A 58 -11.36 9.43 -18.15
N ILE A 59 -11.14 10.18 -19.23
CA ILE A 59 -10.55 9.63 -20.46
C ILE A 59 -9.10 9.19 -20.22
N ALA A 60 -8.32 9.94 -19.45
CA ALA A 60 -6.97 9.55 -19.07
C ALA A 60 -6.98 8.30 -18.16
N PHE A 61 -7.92 8.20 -17.22
CA PHE A 61 -8.11 7.01 -16.39
C PHE A 61 -8.56 5.80 -17.21
N LEU A 62 -9.44 5.95 -18.19
CA LEU A 62 -9.87 4.85 -19.06
C LEU A 62 -8.76 4.41 -20.02
N LYS A 63 -8.02 5.37 -20.59
CA LYS A 63 -6.96 5.10 -21.58
C LYS A 63 -5.64 4.64 -20.95
N TYR A 64 -5.28 5.16 -19.77
CA TYR A 64 -4.02 4.88 -19.08
C TYR A 64 -4.19 4.12 -17.76
N GLY A 65 -5.41 3.99 -17.23
CA GLY A 65 -5.68 3.22 -16.00
C GLY A 65 -5.48 1.72 -16.18
N GLY A 66 -5.67 1.17 -17.38
CA GLY A 66 -5.27 -0.21 -17.70
C GLY A 66 -3.75 -0.41 -17.58
N LEU A 67 -2.94 0.61 -17.88
CA LEU A 67 -1.47 0.58 -17.75
C LEU A 67 -1.02 0.75 -16.29
N LEU A 68 -1.80 1.49 -15.49
CA LEU A 68 -1.62 1.62 -14.05
C LEU A 68 -1.98 0.31 -13.32
N LEU A 69 -3.04 -0.38 -13.77
CA LEU A 69 -3.48 -1.68 -13.26
C LEU A 69 -2.47 -2.79 -13.59
N LEU A 70 -1.81 -2.71 -14.76
CA LEU A 70 -0.76 -3.66 -15.17
C LEU A 70 0.51 -3.62 -14.32
N LYS A 71 0.78 -2.48 -13.66
CA LYS A 71 1.93 -2.30 -12.76
C LYS A 71 1.67 -2.74 -11.32
N ILE A 72 0.45 -3.17 -11.01
CA ILE A 72 0.12 -3.63 -9.67
C ILE A 72 0.49 -5.11 -9.57
N PRO A 73 1.32 -5.55 -8.60
CA PRO A 73 1.58 -6.97 -8.37
C PRO A 73 0.30 -7.78 -8.11
N ALA A 74 -0.83 -7.11 -7.87
CA ALA A 74 -2.17 -7.69 -7.77
C ALA A 74 -2.71 -8.26 -9.11
N LEU A 75 -2.30 -7.74 -10.28
CA LEU A 75 -2.86 -8.24 -11.55
C LEU A 75 -2.47 -9.70 -11.80
N GLY A 76 -1.22 -10.07 -11.51
CA GLY A 76 -0.76 -11.46 -11.60
C GLY A 76 -1.55 -12.38 -10.68
N THR A 77 -1.78 -11.97 -9.43
CA THR A 77 -2.61 -12.73 -8.47
C THR A 77 -4.04 -12.86 -8.97
N VAL A 78 -4.68 -11.77 -9.44
CA VAL A 78 -6.06 -11.81 -9.95
C VAL A 78 -6.17 -12.76 -11.13
N VAL A 79 -5.27 -12.69 -12.10
CA VAL A 79 -5.26 -13.61 -13.25
C VAL A 79 -5.07 -15.06 -12.78
N SER A 80 -4.15 -15.31 -11.85
CA SER A 80 -3.91 -16.66 -11.30
C SER A 80 -5.15 -17.23 -10.58
N VAL A 81 -5.87 -16.39 -9.83
CA VAL A 81 -7.12 -16.75 -9.15
C VAL A 81 -8.22 -17.04 -10.16
N LEU A 82 -8.38 -16.22 -11.20
CA LEU A 82 -9.40 -16.43 -12.23
C LEU A 82 -9.17 -17.73 -13.01
N ILE A 83 -7.93 -18.01 -13.42
CA ILE A 83 -7.58 -19.25 -14.12
C ILE A 83 -7.81 -20.46 -13.20
N SER A 84 -7.37 -20.37 -11.95
CA SER A 84 -7.58 -21.44 -10.97
C SER A 84 -9.08 -21.67 -10.70
N PHE A 85 -9.84 -20.59 -10.55
CA PHE A 85 -11.30 -20.65 -10.37
C PHE A 85 -11.96 -21.35 -11.54
N ALA A 86 -11.64 -20.95 -12.78
CA ALA A 86 -12.20 -21.57 -13.98
C ALA A 86 -11.87 -23.07 -14.04
N GLY A 87 -10.63 -23.46 -13.75
CA GLY A 87 -10.20 -24.87 -13.73
C GLY A 87 -10.93 -25.71 -12.67
N TYR A 88 -10.97 -25.24 -11.42
CA TYR A 88 -11.67 -25.96 -10.35
C TYR A 88 -13.19 -25.98 -10.56
N ALA A 89 -13.76 -24.88 -11.07
CA ALA A 89 -15.18 -24.77 -11.34
C ALA A 89 -15.62 -25.73 -12.45
N TRP A 90 -14.77 -25.94 -13.46
CA TRP A 90 -15.01 -26.91 -14.52
C TRP A 90 -15.05 -28.35 -14.01
N ILE A 91 -14.16 -28.72 -13.08
CA ILE A 91 -14.05 -30.11 -12.61
C ILE A 91 -15.07 -30.44 -11.50
N ARG A 92 -15.27 -29.53 -10.55
CA ARG A 92 -16.05 -29.79 -9.31
C ARG A 92 -17.19 -28.81 -9.07
N GLY A 93 -17.38 -27.83 -9.94
CA GLY A 93 -18.42 -26.80 -9.82
C GLY A 93 -17.93 -25.50 -9.16
N PRO A 94 -18.61 -24.38 -9.44
CA PRO A 94 -18.18 -23.04 -9.04
C PRO A 94 -18.14 -22.84 -7.52
N TRP A 95 -19.04 -23.48 -6.77
CA TRP A 95 -19.06 -23.40 -5.31
C TRP A 95 -17.88 -24.10 -4.65
N PHE A 96 -17.45 -25.24 -5.22
CA PHE A 96 -16.23 -25.91 -4.78
C PHE A 96 -15.00 -25.03 -5.03
N ALA A 97 -14.90 -24.44 -6.23
CA ALA A 97 -13.81 -23.53 -6.57
C ALA A 97 -13.75 -22.32 -5.63
N ALA A 98 -14.89 -21.69 -5.36
CA ALA A 98 -14.99 -20.56 -4.45
C ALA A 98 -14.56 -20.93 -3.02
N ALA A 99 -15.08 -22.04 -2.49
CA ALA A 99 -14.74 -22.53 -1.15
C ALA A 99 -13.25 -22.84 -1.02
N LEU A 100 -12.67 -23.54 -2.00
CA LEU A 100 -11.26 -23.89 -2.03
C LEU A 100 -10.37 -22.64 -2.07
N ILE A 101 -10.64 -21.72 -3.00
CA ILE A 101 -9.85 -20.49 -3.16
C ILE A 101 -9.93 -19.62 -1.90
N ALA A 102 -11.11 -19.49 -1.30
CA ALA A 102 -11.30 -18.73 -0.08
C ALA A 102 -10.44 -19.29 1.08
N MET A 103 -10.44 -20.61 1.27
CA MET A 103 -9.67 -21.24 2.35
C MET A 103 -8.17 -21.17 2.12
N ILE A 104 -7.70 -21.41 0.88
CA ILE A 104 -6.30 -21.23 0.53
C ILE A 104 -5.89 -19.77 0.78
N PHE A 105 -6.70 -18.80 0.36
CA PHE A 105 -6.38 -17.39 0.57
C PHE A 105 -6.22 -17.06 2.06
N VAL A 106 -7.16 -17.49 2.91
CA VAL A 106 -7.08 -17.26 4.37
C VAL A 106 -5.82 -17.92 4.96
N HIS A 107 -5.50 -19.14 4.55
CA HIS A 107 -4.30 -19.85 4.96
C HIS A 107 -3.02 -19.09 4.57
N GLU A 108 -2.89 -18.71 3.29
CA GLU A 108 -1.72 -17.99 2.79
C GLU A 108 -1.57 -16.60 3.44
N MET A 109 -2.68 -15.93 3.79
CA MET A 109 -2.64 -14.69 4.56
C MET A 109 -2.07 -14.87 5.97
N GLY A 110 -2.22 -16.05 6.58
CA GLY A 110 -1.52 -16.38 7.83
C GLY A 110 0.00 -16.35 7.65
N HIS A 111 0.52 -17.00 6.62
CA HIS A 111 1.95 -16.95 6.29
C HIS A 111 2.42 -15.53 5.97
N VAL A 112 1.69 -14.78 5.13
CA VAL A 112 2.04 -13.39 4.78
C VAL A 112 2.09 -12.49 6.00
N LEU A 113 1.11 -12.61 6.90
CA LEU A 113 1.06 -11.83 8.13
C LEU A 113 2.30 -12.09 9.00
N GLU A 114 2.68 -13.36 9.16
CA GLU A 114 3.85 -13.72 9.98
C GLU A 114 5.16 -13.27 9.35
N ILE A 115 5.33 -13.45 8.04
CA ILE A 115 6.52 -12.98 7.31
C ILE A 115 6.67 -11.46 7.48
N ARG A 116 5.57 -10.70 7.35
CA ARG A 116 5.58 -9.25 7.55
C ARG A 116 5.83 -8.87 9.01
N ARG A 117 5.26 -9.61 9.97
CA ARG A 117 5.50 -9.42 11.42
C ARG A 117 6.98 -9.58 11.76
N GLN A 118 7.68 -10.48 11.05
CA GLN A 118 9.12 -10.70 11.19
C GLN A 118 9.99 -9.67 10.43
N GLY A 119 9.38 -8.65 9.80
CA GLY A 119 10.09 -7.60 9.06
C GLY A 119 10.53 -7.98 7.65
N MET A 120 10.06 -9.12 7.12
CA MET A 120 10.41 -9.60 5.79
C MET A 120 9.36 -9.20 4.74
N GLN A 121 9.78 -9.11 3.49
CA GLN A 121 8.89 -8.82 2.38
C GLN A 121 8.22 -10.11 1.86
N ALA A 122 6.93 -10.24 2.11
CA ALA A 122 6.08 -11.27 1.53
C ALA A 122 5.50 -10.82 0.17
N THR A 123 5.55 -11.69 -0.83
CA THR A 123 4.83 -11.51 -2.10
C THR A 123 3.34 -11.85 -1.92
N ALA A 124 2.49 -11.35 -2.81
CA ALA A 124 1.10 -11.82 -2.87
C ALA A 124 1.06 -13.33 -3.20
N PRO A 125 0.07 -14.08 -2.69
CA PRO A 125 -0.09 -15.48 -3.06
C PRO A 125 -0.33 -15.60 -4.56
N ILE A 126 0.31 -16.59 -5.18
CA ILE A 126 0.06 -16.96 -6.57
C ILE A 126 -0.63 -18.32 -6.55
N PHE A 127 -1.82 -18.39 -7.12
CA PHE A 127 -2.58 -19.63 -7.20
C PHE A 127 -2.09 -20.44 -8.41
N ILE A 128 -1.67 -21.67 -8.17
CA ILE A 128 -1.26 -22.60 -9.21
C ILE A 128 -2.44 -23.56 -9.43
N PRO A 129 -3.09 -23.52 -10.60
CA PRO A 129 -4.19 -24.41 -10.91
C PRO A 129 -3.80 -25.87 -10.67
N PHE A 130 -4.68 -26.63 -10.00
CA PHE A 130 -4.54 -28.06 -9.70
C PHE A 130 -3.44 -28.47 -8.71
N LEU A 131 -2.59 -27.54 -8.28
CA LEU A 131 -1.49 -27.80 -7.34
C LEU A 131 -1.69 -27.13 -5.98
N GLY A 132 -2.24 -25.92 -5.93
CA GLY A 132 -2.45 -25.16 -4.68
C GLY A 132 -2.17 -23.67 -4.84
N ALA A 133 -1.68 -23.01 -3.81
CA ALA A 133 -1.07 -21.68 -3.92
C ALA A 133 0.39 -21.73 -3.47
N ALA A 134 1.18 -20.78 -3.94
CA ALA A 134 2.56 -20.58 -3.54
C ALA A 134 2.78 -19.13 -3.16
N ILE A 135 3.52 -18.91 -2.07
CA ILE A 135 4.08 -17.60 -1.73
C ILE A 135 5.57 -17.64 -2.04
N PHE A 136 6.04 -16.66 -2.81
CA PHE A 136 7.47 -16.42 -2.97
C PHE A 136 7.97 -15.45 -1.88
N GLN A 137 8.91 -15.91 -1.06
CA GLN A 137 9.58 -15.10 -0.04
C GLN A 137 10.94 -14.64 -0.57
N ARG A 138 11.25 -13.34 -0.49
CA ARG A 138 12.48 -12.76 -1.06
C ARG A 138 13.72 -12.91 -0.16
N SER A 139 13.54 -13.41 1.06
CA SER A 139 14.59 -13.51 2.09
C SER A 139 14.34 -14.71 2.99
N HIS A 140 15.33 -15.57 3.18
CA HIS A 140 15.19 -16.73 4.07
C HIS A 140 15.21 -16.33 5.56
N PRO A 141 14.42 -17.01 6.43
CA PRO A 141 14.50 -16.83 7.87
C PRO A 141 15.91 -17.13 8.38
N THR A 142 16.45 -16.26 9.22
CA THR A 142 17.79 -16.42 9.80
C THR A 142 17.87 -17.47 10.91
N SER A 143 16.74 -18.06 11.31
CA SER A 143 16.62 -19.03 12.40
C SER A 143 15.50 -20.04 12.13
N ALA A 144 15.72 -21.30 12.53
CA ALA A 144 14.73 -22.37 12.44
C ALA A 144 13.43 -22.04 13.19
N VAL A 145 13.51 -21.30 14.31
CA VAL A 145 12.33 -20.88 15.07
C VAL A 145 11.45 -19.94 14.26
N LYS A 146 12.07 -18.97 13.56
CA LYS A 146 11.36 -18.03 12.69
C LYS A 146 10.69 -18.75 11.51
N GLN A 147 11.37 -19.75 10.95
CA GLN A 147 10.84 -20.58 9.88
C GLN A 147 9.65 -21.43 10.37
N ALA A 148 9.74 -22.03 11.55
CA ALA A 148 8.65 -22.78 12.16
C ALA A 148 7.44 -21.88 12.49
N GLN A 149 7.68 -20.65 12.97
CA GLN A 149 6.63 -19.66 13.20
C GLN A 149 5.89 -19.29 11.91
N ILE A 150 6.61 -19.08 10.81
CA ILE A 150 5.99 -18.84 9.49
C ILE A 150 5.20 -20.09 9.07
N GLY A 151 5.79 -21.28 9.19
CA GLY A 151 5.16 -22.54 8.80
C GLY A 151 3.84 -22.80 9.55
N ILE A 152 3.75 -22.51 10.85
CA ILE A 152 2.53 -22.74 11.62
C ILE A 152 1.48 -21.62 11.47
N ALA A 153 1.88 -20.42 11.02
CA ALA A 153 0.96 -19.29 10.92
C ALA A 153 -0.17 -19.52 9.91
N GLY A 154 0.12 -20.18 8.78
CA GLY A 154 -0.88 -20.56 7.78
C GLY A 154 -1.93 -21.52 8.35
N PRO A 155 -1.54 -22.68 8.91
CA PRO A 155 -2.44 -23.61 9.59
C PRO A 155 -3.29 -22.96 10.69
N ILE A 156 -2.74 -22.04 11.49
CA ILE A 156 -3.50 -21.32 12.51
C ILE A 156 -4.59 -20.45 11.86
N ALA A 157 -4.22 -19.61 10.89
CA ALA A 157 -5.16 -18.73 10.22
C ALA A 157 -6.24 -19.54 9.47
N GLY A 158 -5.84 -20.59 8.76
CA GLY A 158 -6.74 -21.50 8.07
C GLY A 158 -7.68 -22.23 9.03
N THR A 159 -7.22 -22.60 10.24
CA THR A 159 -8.06 -23.27 11.24
C THR A 159 -9.11 -22.32 11.79
N ILE A 160 -8.73 -21.07 12.06
CA ILE A 160 -9.67 -20.01 12.47
C ILE A 160 -10.72 -19.78 11.36
N GLY A 161 -10.29 -19.67 10.11
CA GLY A 161 -11.18 -19.49 8.96
C GLY A 161 -12.14 -20.66 8.74
N ALA A 162 -11.63 -21.89 8.78
CA ALA A 162 -12.44 -23.10 8.64
C ALA A 162 -13.46 -23.25 9.78
N THR A 163 -13.04 -22.95 11.02
CA THR A 163 -13.92 -22.97 12.19
C THR A 163 -15.02 -21.93 12.06
N ALA A 164 -14.69 -20.72 11.61
CA ALA A 164 -15.68 -19.68 11.35
C ALA A 164 -16.68 -20.11 10.27
N ALA A 165 -16.21 -20.70 9.16
CA ALA A 165 -17.08 -21.26 8.12
C ALA A 165 -18.01 -22.35 8.67
N TYR A 166 -17.51 -23.23 9.55
CA TYR A 166 -18.32 -24.26 10.18
C TYR A 166 -19.41 -23.67 11.09
N PHE A 167 -19.08 -22.70 11.95
CA PHE A 167 -20.10 -22.04 12.78
C PHE A 167 -21.14 -21.28 11.94
N LEU A 168 -20.71 -20.63 10.85
CA LEU A 168 -21.64 -20.01 9.91
C LEU A 168 -22.55 -21.05 9.24
N TYR A 169 -22.03 -22.22 8.88
CA TYR A 169 -22.85 -23.32 8.37
C TYR A 169 -23.92 -23.74 9.40
N LEU A 170 -23.57 -23.91 10.67
CA LEU A 170 -24.53 -24.28 11.71
C LEU A 170 -25.70 -23.29 11.82
N SER A 171 -25.45 -22.00 11.53
CA SER A 171 -26.50 -20.97 11.56
C SER A 171 -27.30 -20.82 10.26
N THR A 172 -26.69 -21.11 9.11
CA THR A 172 -27.28 -20.81 7.79
C THR A 172 -27.75 -22.05 7.03
N GLY A 173 -27.25 -23.24 7.37
CA GLY A 173 -27.47 -24.48 6.65
C GLY A 173 -26.86 -24.53 5.25
N TRP A 174 -26.02 -23.56 4.87
CA TRP A 174 -25.50 -23.50 3.51
C TRP A 174 -24.31 -24.44 3.30
N ASP A 175 -24.51 -25.54 2.59
CA ASP A 175 -23.52 -26.62 2.42
C ASP A 175 -22.16 -26.16 1.87
N VAL A 176 -22.11 -25.03 1.14
CA VAL A 176 -20.85 -24.45 0.65
C VAL A 176 -19.92 -24.04 1.81
N LEU A 177 -20.48 -23.60 2.94
CA LEU A 177 -19.71 -23.27 4.15
C LEU A 177 -19.18 -24.51 4.85
N LEU A 178 -19.96 -25.60 4.86
CA LEU A 178 -19.48 -26.90 5.36
C LEU A 178 -18.35 -27.43 4.48
N LEU A 179 -18.48 -27.30 3.15
CA LEU A 179 -17.44 -27.63 2.20
C LEU A 179 -16.17 -26.78 2.43
N ALA A 180 -16.33 -25.47 2.62
CA ALA A 180 -15.21 -24.58 2.93
C ALA A 180 -14.53 -24.99 4.24
N ALA A 181 -15.28 -25.29 5.30
CA ALA A 181 -14.71 -25.78 6.55
C ALA A 181 -13.91 -27.08 6.34
N ALA A 182 -14.50 -28.07 5.66
CA ALA A 182 -13.85 -29.34 5.38
C ALA A 182 -12.56 -29.18 4.57
N LEU A 183 -12.60 -28.38 3.50
CA LEU A 183 -11.42 -28.06 2.69
C LEU A 183 -10.36 -27.30 3.49
N GLY A 184 -10.75 -26.33 4.30
CA GLY A 184 -9.83 -25.57 5.15
C GLY A 184 -9.10 -26.46 6.16
N PHE A 185 -9.82 -27.31 6.89
CA PHE A 185 -9.20 -28.27 7.80
C PHE A 185 -8.27 -29.24 7.07
N PHE A 186 -8.67 -29.74 5.89
CA PHE A 186 -7.85 -30.62 5.08
C PHE A 186 -6.55 -29.95 4.60
N LEU A 187 -6.64 -28.71 4.10
CA LEU A 187 -5.47 -27.92 3.69
C LEU A 187 -4.49 -27.71 4.84
N ASN A 188 -4.99 -27.37 6.03
CA ASN A 188 -4.14 -27.18 7.21
C ASN A 188 -3.43 -28.48 7.60
N LEU A 189 -4.14 -29.61 7.55
CA LEU A 189 -3.58 -30.92 7.88
C LEU A 189 -2.44 -31.28 6.92
N LEU A 190 -2.64 -31.08 5.61
CA LEU A 190 -1.60 -31.34 4.60
C LEU A 190 -0.35 -30.48 4.82
N ASN A 191 -0.52 -29.21 5.18
CA ASN A 191 0.60 -28.29 5.43
C ASN A 191 1.41 -28.65 6.70
N LEU A 192 0.80 -29.36 7.65
CA LEU A 192 1.46 -29.85 8.87
C LEU A 192 2.17 -31.19 8.69
N ILE A 193 2.01 -31.87 7.55
CA ILE A 193 2.75 -33.12 7.29
C ILE A 193 4.24 -32.76 7.18
N PRO A 194 5.13 -33.39 7.96
CA PRO A 194 6.56 -33.12 7.94
C PRO A 194 7.22 -33.76 6.70
N VAL A 195 6.90 -33.22 5.53
CA VAL A 195 7.58 -33.53 4.28
C VAL A 195 8.44 -32.31 3.96
N PHE A 196 9.74 -32.51 3.82
CA PHE A 196 10.62 -31.46 3.29
C PHE A 196 10.16 -31.14 1.85
N PRO A 197 9.90 -29.86 1.52
CA PRO A 197 9.63 -29.45 0.14
C PRO A 197 10.89 -29.51 -0.73
#